data_AF-A0A352BQV1-F1
#
_entry.id   AF-A0A352BQV1-F1
#
_cell.length_a   1.000
_cell.length_b   1.000
_cell.length_c   1.000
_cell.angle_alpha   90.00
_cell.angle_beta   90.00
_cell.angle_gamma   90.00
#
_symmetry.space_group_name_H-M   'P 1'
#
loop_
_entity.id
_entity.type
_entity.pdbx_description
1 polymer ?
#
loop_
_entity_poly.entity_id
_entity_poly.type
_entity_poly.pdbx_seq_one_letter_code
_entity_poly.pdbx_strand_id
1 'polypeptide(L)'
;LQNSQDLVHRLKNNPNTPVNVAISRFGSGSHLMAYLYAKSLGIDPDKAFSMREVGDLDSALSELEQGKSDLFLWEKFTTQPYVTAFDYLRIDAYPTPWPCFVLAGRSDFIENQPDALQLIQNGINKHTQAMLQRPELIKELATRYKQEPSAIQLWLSSTQWSQKSVDHITINQVQKELFNLGLIAETNPVDKFF
;
A
#
# COMPACT_ATOMS: atom_id res chain seq x y z
N LEU A 1 -21.07 -6.35 -5.50
CA LEU A 1 -20.25 -5.32 -6.18
C LEU A 1 -19.50 -6.03 -7.29
N GLN A 2 -19.64 -5.62 -8.56
CA GLN A 2 -18.94 -6.25 -9.69
C GLN A 2 -17.77 -5.40 -10.21
N ASN A 3 -17.81 -4.09 -10.00
CA ASN A 3 -16.77 -3.16 -10.40
C ASN A 3 -16.82 -1.89 -9.52
N SER A 4 -15.90 -0.94 -9.74
CA SER A 4 -15.87 0.32 -8.98
C SER A 4 -17.06 1.24 -9.23
N GLN A 5 -17.69 1.18 -10.41
CA GLN A 5 -18.90 1.97 -10.68
C GLN A 5 -20.08 1.51 -9.82
N ASP A 6 -20.23 0.20 -9.59
CA ASP A 6 -21.24 -0.33 -8.66
C ASP A 6 -21.02 0.17 -7.23
N LEU A 7 -19.76 0.25 -6.80
CA LEU A 7 -19.41 0.78 -5.49
C LEU A 7 -19.80 2.27 -5.39
N VAL A 8 -19.41 3.07 -6.38
CA VAL A 8 -19.77 4.49 -6.43
C VAL A 8 -21.29 4.68 -6.47
N HIS A 9 -22.00 3.87 -7.26
CA HIS A 9 -23.45 3.90 -7.34
C HIS A 9 -24.10 3.56 -5.99
N ARG A 10 -23.63 2.50 -5.32
CA ARG A 10 -24.10 2.11 -3.98
C ARG A 10 -23.91 3.24 -2.98
N LEU A 11 -22.72 3.84 -2.94
CA LEU A 11 -22.36 4.92 -2.01
C LEU A 11 -23.17 6.20 -2.25
N LYS A 12 -23.44 6.55 -3.52
CA LYS A 12 -24.23 7.74 -3.86
C LYS A 12 -25.72 7.58 -3.62
N ASN A 13 -26.27 6.38 -3.87
CA ASN A 13 -27.71 6.14 -3.78
C ASN A 13 -28.19 5.68 -2.41
N ASN A 14 -27.28 5.21 -1.54
CA ASN A 14 -27.58 4.81 -0.17
C ASN A 14 -26.68 5.55 0.83
N PRO A 15 -26.74 6.89 0.92
CA PRO A 15 -25.80 7.68 1.72
C PRO A 15 -25.89 7.41 3.23
N ASN A 16 -26.96 6.77 3.69
CA ASN A 16 -27.17 6.42 5.11
C ASN A 16 -26.69 5.00 5.46
N THR A 17 -26.22 4.23 4.48
CA THR A 17 -25.74 2.85 4.70
C THR A 17 -24.27 2.80 4.32
N PRO A 18 -23.35 2.92 5.28
CA PRO A 18 -21.94 2.87 5.00
C PRO A 18 -21.55 1.49 4.46
N VAL A 19 -20.51 1.46 3.64
CA VAL A 19 -19.86 0.24 3.16
C VAL A 19 -18.87 -0.22 4.24
N ASN A 20 -18.97 -1.46 4.65
CA ASN A 20 -18.06 -2.03 5.65
C ASN A 20 -16.72 -2.36 4.98
N VAL A 21 -15.63 -1.81 5.51
CA VAL A 21 -14.29 -1.94 4.93
C VAL A 21 -13.37 -2.63 5.93
N ALA A 22 -12.86 -3.81 5.59
CA ALA A 22 -11.89 -4.49 6.44
C ALA A 22 -10.51 -3.82 6.35
N ILE A 23 -9.91 -3.54 7.50
CA ILE A 23 -8.57 -2.96 7.66
C ILE A 23 -7.78 -3.82 8.63
N SER A 24 -6.47 -3.90 8.46
CA SER A 24 -5.64 -4.69 9.40
C SER A 24 -5.65 -4.10 10.80
N ARG A 25 -5.55 -2.77 10.90
CA ARG A 25 -5.73 -1.99 12.13
C ARG A 25 -5.91 -0.51 11.79
N PHE A 26 -6.42 0.27 12.73
CA PHE A 26 -6.40 1.72 12.57
C PHE A 26 -4.96 2.25 12.39
N GLY A 27 -4.79 3.15 11.41
CA GLY A 27 -3.50 3.71 11.02
C GLY A 27 -2.61 2.79 10.17
N SER A 28 -3.09 1.61 9.78
CA SER A 28 -2.36 0.75 8.84
C SER A 28 -2.39 1.29 7.40
N GLY A 29 -1.60 0.67 6.53
CA GLY A 29 -1.68 0.93 5.09
C GLY A 29 -3.06 0.65 4.50
N SER A 30 -3.75 -0.43 4.91
CA SER A 30 -5.11 -0.71 4.40
C SER A 30 -6.12 0.33 4.87
N HIS A 31 -5.96 0.88 6.08
CA HIS A 31 -6.76 2.03 6.54
C HIS A 31 -6.51 3.28 5.71
N LEU A 32 -5.24 3.69 5.57
CA LEU A 32 -4.87 4.88 4.81
C LEU A 32 -5.28 4.77 3.34
N MET A 33 -5.07 3.61 2.72
CA MET A 33 -5.42 3.41 1.32
C MET A 33 -6.93 3.38 1.09
N ALA A 34 -7.73 2.82 2.00
CA ALA A 34 -9.19 2.92 1.91
C ALA A 34 -9.65 4.38 1.98
N TYR A 35 -9.10 5.16 2.91
CA TYR A 35 -9.41 6.58 3.05
C TYR A 35 -9.07 7.38 1.78
N LEU A 36 -7.86 7.21 1.24
CA LEU A 36 -7.42 7.87 0.01
C LEU A 36 -8.23 7.43 -1.21
N TYR A 37 -8.58 6.15 -1.29
CA TYR A 37 -9.40 5.62 -2.37
C TYR A 37 -10.80 6.26 -2.38
N ALA A 38 -11.49 6.36 -1.24
CA ALA A 38 -12.76 7.08 -1.14
C ALA A 38 -12.64 8.53 -1.62
N LYS A 39 -11.61 9.25 -1.16
CA LYS A 39 -11.36 10.64 -1.59
C LYS A 39 -11.15 10.73 -3.11
N SER A 40 -10.44 9.77 -3.70
CA SER A 40 -10.22 9.73 -5.16
C SER A 40 -11.51 9.56 -5.96
N LEU A 41 -12.54 8.95 -5.36
CA LEU A 41 -13.88 8.81 -5.93
C LEU A 41 -14.78 10.04 -5.67
N GLY A 42 -14.27 11.07 -4.99
CA GLY A 42 -15.03 12.24 -4.58
C GLY A 42 -16.02 11.95 -3.44
N ILE A 43 -15.73 10.93 -2.63
CA ILE A 43 -16.60 10.45 -1.55
C ILE A 43 -15.96 10.81 -0.21
N ASP A 44 -16.79 11.26 0.73
CA ASP A 44 -16.42 11.54 2.11
C ASP A 44 -16.23 10.20 2.87
N PRO A 45 -14.98 9.77 3.17
CA PRO A 45 -14.72 8.46 3.78
C PRO A 45 -15.40 8.29 5.14
N ASP A 46 -15.51 9.35 5.94
CA ASP A 46 -16.06 9.28 7.29
C ASP A 46 -17.58 9.01 7.30
N LYS A 47 -18.25 9.29 6.17
CA LYS A 47 -19.68 8.99 5.96
C LYS A 47 -19.89 7.70 5.18
N ALA A 48 -18.99 7.43 4.24
CA ALA A 48 -19.14 6.34 3.30
C ALA A 48 -18.68 5.00 3.85
N PHE A 49 -17.64 4.98 4.69
CA PHE A 49 -16.98 3.75 5.13
C PHE A 49 -17.14 3.51 6.62
N SER A 50 -17.51 2.27 6.95
CA SER A 50 -17.51 1.73 8.30
C SER A 50 -16.32 0.79 8.41
N MET A 51 -15.24 1.26 9.04
CA MET A 51 -13.98 0.52 9.12
C MET A 51 -14.06 -0.61 10.15
N ARG A 52 -13.57 -1.80 9.78
CA ARG A 52 -13.53 -2.99 10.65
C ARG A 52 -12.11 -3.50 10.79
N GLU A 53 -11.59 -3.49 12.01
CA GLU A 53 -10.25 -4.02 12.31
C GLU A 53 -10.27 -5.56 12.34
N VAL A 54 -9.45 -6.19 11.48
CA VAL A 54 -9.41 -7.65 11.29
C VAL A 54 -8.01 -8.25 11.43
N GLY A 55 -6.95 -7.45 11.58
CA GLY A 55 -5.59 -7.93 11.78
C GLY A 55 -4.85 -8.25 10.48
N ASP A 56 -5.21 -9.35 9.81
CA ASP A 56 -4.47 -9.89 8.65
C ASP A 56 -5.36 -10.14 7.42
N LEU A 57 -4.72 -10.58 6.33
CA LEU A 57 -5.40 -10.83 5.06
C LEU A 57 -6.38 -12.00 5.16
N ASP A 58 -6.03 -13.08 5.86
CA ASP A 58 -6.89 -14.26 6.00
C ASP A 58 -8.18 -13.90 6.76
N SER A 59 -8.07 -13.06 7.78
CA SER A 59 -9.22 -12.53 8.51
C SER A 59 -10.06 -11.57 7.67
N ALA A 60 -9.43 -10.74 6.83
CA ALA A 60 -10.14 -9.86 5.88
C ALA A 60 -10.93 -10.66 4.84
N LEU A 61 -10.35 -11.73 4.32
CA LEU A 61 -10.99 -12.69 3.41
C LEU A 61 -12.19 -13.37 4.10
N SER A 62 -12.00 -13.85 5.33
CA SER A 62 -13.08 -14.47 6.11
C SER A 62 -14.24 -13.52 6.42
N GLU A 63 -13.97 -12.23 6.69
CA GLU A 63 -15.03 -11.25 6.87
C GLU A 63 -15.85 -10.98 5.60
N LEU A 64 -15.24 -11.06 4.41
CA LEU A 64 -15.97 -10.98 3.14
C LEU A 64 -16.89 -12.17 2.97
N GLU A 65 -16.40 -13.40 3.21
CA GLU A 65 -17.20 -14.62 3.10
C GLU A 65 -18.39 -14.62 4.07
N GLN A 66 -18.20 -14.08 5.28
CA GLN A 66 -19.24 -13.97 6.29
C GLN A 66 -20.19 -12.79 6.08
N GLY A 67 -19.95 -11.94 5.07
CA GLY A 67 -20.74 -10.73 4.80
C GLY A 67 -20.61 -9.65 5.88
N LYS A 68 -19.56 -9.71 6.72
CA LYS A 68 -19.28 -8.70 7.76
C LYS A 68 -18.59 -7.47 7.18
N SER A 69 -17.77 -7.67 6.16
CA SER A 69 -17.17 -6.61 5.36
C SER A 69 -17.66 -6.71 3.92
N ASP A 70 -17.79 -5.55 3.27
CA ASP A 70 -18.20 -5.45 1.87
C ASP A 70 -16.99 -5.45 0.92
N LEU A 71 -15.85 -4.91 1.37
CA LEU A 71 -14.60 -4.85 0.63
C LEU A 71 -13.39 -4.68 1.57
N PHE A 72 -12.19 -4.84 1.03
CA PHE A 72 -10.94 -4.40 1.65
C PHE A 72 -9.97 -3.93 0.57
N LEU A 73 -8.96 -3.14 0.98
CA LEU A 73 -7.84 -2.77 0.11
C LEU A 73 -6.57 -3.44 0.60
N TRP A 74 -5.88 -4.12 -0.32
CA TRP A 74 -4.63 -4.82 -0.04
C TRP A 74 -3.71 -4.82 -1.25
N GLU A 75 -2.47 -5.24 -1.06
CA GLU A 75 -1.49 -5.35 -2.14
C GLU A 75 -2.00 -6.33 -3.24
N LYS A 76 -1.91 -5.89 -4.50
CA LYS A 76 -2.53 -6.54 -5.66
C LYS A 76 -1.96 -7.93 -5.91
N PHE A 77 -0.64 -8.10 -5.87
CA PHE A 77 0.01 -9.37 -6.19
C PHE A 77 -0.17 -10.39 -5.07
N THR A 78 -0.22 -9.94 -3.82
CA THR A 78 -0.53 -10.76 -2.63
C THR A 78 -1.95 -11.32 -2.69
N THR A 79 -2.90 -10.54 -3.22
CA THR A 79 -4.30 -10.98 -3.39
C THR A 79 -4.55 -11.73 -4.70
N GLN A 80 -3.61 -11.75 -5.64
CA GLN A 80 -3.80 -12.35 -6.96
C GLN A 80 -4.17 -13.84 -6.93
N PRO A 81 -3.58 -14.70 -6.07
CA PRO A 81 -3.95 -16.11 -6.02
C PRO A 81 -5.44 -16.34 -5.76
N TYR A 82 -6.02 -15.58 -4.83
CA TYR A 82 -7.44 -15.66 -4.45
C TYR A 82 -8.38 -15.18 -5.56
N VAL A 83 -7.95 -14.18 -6.35
CA VAL A 83 -8.70 -13.71 -7.52
C VAL A 83 -8.62 -14.72 -8.67
N THR A 84 -7.45 -15.32 -8.89
CA THR A 84 -7.26 -16.34 -9.93
C THR A 84 -8.03 -17.63 -9.63
N ALA A 85 -8.20 -17.98 -8.35
CA ALA A 85 -9.04 -19.10 -7.92
C ALA A 85 -10.56 -18.84 -8.10
N PHE A 86 -10.95 -17.61 -8.52
CA PHE A 86 -12.34 -17.14 -8.61
C PHE A 86 -13.09 -17.07 -7.29
N ASP A 87 -12.39 -17.19 -6.15
CA ASP A 87 -12.97 -17.06 -4.81
C ASP A 87 -13.35 -15.61 -4.49
N TYR A 88 -12.62 -14.65 -5.08
CA TYR A 88 -12.80 -13.22 -4.83
C TYR A 88 -12.74 -12.40 -6.11
N LEU A 89 -13.54 -11.34 -6.16
CA LEU A 89 -13.57 -10.41 -7.28
C LEU A 89 -12.80 -9.14 -6.97
N ARG A 90 -11.77 -8.84 -7.76
CA ARG A 90 -11.12 -7.53 -7.75
C ARG A 90 -11.97 -6.54 -8.54
N ILE A 91 -12.57 -5.58 -7.83
CA ILE A 91 -13.46 -4.57 -8.44
C ILE A 91 -12.73 -3.30 -8.91
N ASP A 92 -11.53 -3.03 -8.39
CA ASP A 92 -10.68 -1.90 -8.76
C ASP A 92 -9.20 -2.11 -8.37
N ALA A 93 -8.33 -1.21 -8.82
CA ALA A 93 -6.95 -1.07 -8.35
C ALA A 93 -6.59 0.42 -8.19
N TYR A 94 -6.27 0.83 -6.96
CA TYR A 94 -5.85 2.19 -6.64
C TYR A 94 -4.34 2.22 -6.32
N PRO A 95 -3.50 2.83 -7.18
CA PRO A 95 -2.06 2.88 -6.96
C PRO A 95 -1.73 3.81 -5.78
N THR A 96 -0.65 3.52 -5.07
CA THR A 96 -0.15 4.41 -4.03
C THR A 96 0.28 5.74 -4.67
N PRO A 97 -0.17 6.89 -4.15
CA PRO A 97 0.12 8.20 -4.75
C PRO A 97 1.58 8.67 -4.60
N TRP A 98 2.40 7.95 -3.83
CA TRP A 98 3.82 8.22 -3.57
C TRP A 98 4.63 6.91 -3.49
N PRO A 99 5.98 6.97 -3.46
CA PRO A 99 6.83 5.79 -3.27
C PRO A 99 6.44 4.99 -2.02
N CYS A 100 6.20 3.69 -2.19
CA CYS A 100 5.64 2.83 -1.15
C CYS A 100 6.67 2.31 -0.13
N PHE A 101 7.97 2.49 -0.39
CA PHE A 101 9.05 2.08 0.51
C PHE A 101 10.11 3.17 0.64
N VAL A 102 10.62 3.34 1.87
CA VAL A 102 11.72 4.25 2.19
C VAL A 102 12.72 3.56 3.11
N LEU A 103 13.98 3.97 3.04
CA LEU A 103 14.99 3.62 4.04
C LEU A 103 14.94 4.68 5.14
N ALA A 104 14.68 4.26 6.37
CA ALA A 104 14.73 5.12 7.55
C ALA A 104 15.90 4.68 8.45
N GLY A 105 16.64 5.65 8.98
CA GLY A 105 17.75 5.43 9.90
C GLY A 105 17.55 6.20 11.20
N ARG A 106 18.19 5.74 12.27
CA ARG A 106 18.26 6.52 13.51
C ARG A 106 19.17 7.73 13.31
N SER A 107 18.78 8.89 13.83
CA SER A 107 19.54 10.14 13.69
C SER A 107 20.98 10.00 14.20
N ASP A 108 21.16 9.35 15.36
CA ASP A 108 22.48 9.14 15.95
C ASP A 108 23.41 8.29 15.07
N PHE A 109 22.88 7.29 14.37
CA PHE A 109 23.67 6.50 13.43
C PHE A 109 24.05 7.32 12.20
N ILE A 110 23.09 8.07 11.63
CA ILE A 110 23.31 8.90 10.43
C ILE A 110 24.38 9.96 10.70
N GLU A 111 24.33 10.61 11.86
CA GLU A 111 25.27 11.66 12.26
C GLU A 111 26.67 11.11 12.56
N ASN A 112 26.75 9.97 13.25
CA ASN A 112 28.03 9.48 13.78
C ASN A 112 28.74 8.46 12.86
N GLN A 113 28.08 7.93 11.82
CA GLN A 113 28.62 6.87 10.97
C GLN A 113 28.48 7.18 9.46
N PRO A 114 28.98 8.33 8.96
CA PRO A 114 28.80 8.76 7.57
C PRO A 114 29.39 7.77 6.55
N ASP A 115 30.57 7.21 6.84
CA ASP A 115 31.22 6.24 5.93
C ASP A 115 30.42 4.95 5.81
N ALA A 116 29.90 4.44 6.94
CA ALA A 116 29.07 3.25 6.96
C ALA A 116 27.73 3.50 6.24
N LEU A 117 27.11 4.66 6.46
CA LEU A 117 25.90 5.07 5.75
C LEU A 117 26.12 5.10 4.24
N GLN A 118 27.20 5.72 3.78
CA GLN A 118 27.54 5.76 2.36
C GLN A 118 27.79 4.36 1.79
N LEU A 119 28.47 3.49 2.55
CA LEU A 119 28.70 2.10 2.14
C LEU A 119 27.38 1.32 1.99
N ILE A 120 26.46 1.47 2.94
CA ILE A 120 25.14 0.83 2.90
C ILE A 120 24.35 1.32 1.69
N GLN A 121 24.27 2.64 1.48
CA GLN A 121 23.57 3.23 0.33
C GLN A 121 24.14 2.73 -0.99
N ASN A 122 25.46 2.77 -1.16
CA ASN A 122 26.13 2.27 -2.37
C ASN A 122 25.88 0.78 -2.58
N GLY A 123 25.92 -0.02 -1.51
CA GLY A 123 25.64 -1.45 -1.55
C GLY A 123 24.21 -1.77 -2.01
N ILE A 124 23.22 -1.09 -1.43
CA ILE A 124 21.80 -1.25 -1.80
C ILE A 124 21.58 -0.81 -3.26
N ASN A 125 22.12 0.34 -3.66
CA ASN A 125 21.94 0.88 -5.01
C ASN A 125 22.56 -0.05 -6.07
N LYS A 126 23.79 -0.52 -5.83
CA LYS A 126 24.46 -1.49 -6.70
C LYS A 126 23.69 -2.80 -6.79
N HIS A 127 23.21 -3.32 -5.65
CA HIS A 127 22.48 -4.59 -5.63
C HIS A 127 21.15 -4.49 -6.36
N THR A 128 20.35 -3.45 -6.10
CA THR A 128 19.04 -3.26 -6.74
C THR A 128 19.15 -3.08 -8.26
N GLN A 129 20.18 -2.39 -8.74
CA GLN A 129 20.46 -2.28 -10.19
C GLN A 129 20.84 -3.63 -10.82
N ALA A 130 21.73 -4.38 -10.16
CA ALA A 130 22.20 -5.67 -10.68
C ALA A 130 21.14 -6.77 -10.56
N MET A 131 20.30 -6.72 -9.53
CA MET A 131 19.30 -7.74 -9.23
C MET A 131 18.36 -7.96 -10.42
N LEU A 132 17.88 -6.88 -11.05
CA LEU A 132 16.95 -6.94 -12.17
C LEU A 132 17.54 -7.60 -13.43
N GLN A 133 18.86 -7.78 -13.50
CA GLN A 133 19.56 -8.44 -14.61
C GLN A 133 19.78 -9.94 -14.38
N ARG A 134 19.38 -10.47 -13.22
CA ARG A 134 19.60 -11.88 -12.86
C ARG A 134 18.59 -12.79 -13.57
N PRO A 135 19.03 -13.76 -14.41
CA PRO A 135 18.10 -14.64 -15.14
C PRO A 135 17.17 -15.46 -14.24
N GLU A 136 17.67 -15.94 -13.10
CA GLU A 136 16.91 -16.80 -12.19
C GLU A 136 16.01 -16.04 -11.20
N LEU A 137 16.01 -14.70 -11.21
CA LEU A 137 15.29 -13.88 -10.22
C LEU A 137 13.80 -14.24 -10.15
N ILE A 138 13.15 -14.36 -11.31
CA ILE A 138 11.71 -14.67 -11.38
C ILE A 138 11.42 -16.02 -10.71
N LYS A 139 12.22 -17.05 -11.01
CA LYS A 139 12.06 -18.40 -10.48
C LYS A 139 12.32 -18.45 -8.98
N GLU A 140 13.36 -17.75 -8.51
CA GLU A 140 13.70 -17.65 -7.09
C GLU A 140 12.55 -17.01 -6.29
N LEU A 141 12.03 -15.88 -6.77
CA LEU A 141 10.92 -15.17 -6.13
C LEU A 141 9.63 -16.00 -6.18
N ALA A 142 9.31 -16.61 -7.33
CA ALA A 142 8.15 -17.48 -7.49
C ALA A 142 8.17 -18.64 -6.50
N THR A 143 9.33 -19.30 -6.35
CA THR A 143 9.50 -20.40 -5.39
C THR A 143 9.39 -19.92 -3.95
N ARG A 144 10.08 -18.83 -3.60
CA ARG A 144 10.11 -18.29 -2.24
C ARG A 144 8.73 -17.84 -1.76
N TYR A 145 8.00 -17.13 -2.62
CA TYR A 145 6.71 -16.53 -2.28
C TYR A 145 5.52 -17.39 -2.73
N LYS A 146 5.77 -18.58 -3.30
CA LYS A 146 4.75 -19.50 -3.83
C LYS A 146 3.79 -18.79 -4.79
N GLN A 147 4.36 -18.01 -5.71
CA GLN A 147 3.63 -17.22 -6.70
C GLN A 147 3.90 -17.76 -8.09
N GLU A 148 2.94 -17.58 -9.00
CA GLU A 148 3.14 -17.92 -10.41
C GLU A 148 4.27 -17.06 -11.03
N PRO A 149 5.19 -17.65 -11.81
CA PRO A 149 6.29 -16.91 -12.45
C PRO A 149 5.80 -15.72 -13.28
N SER A 150 4.67 -15.85 -13.96
CA SER A 150 4.06 -14.77 -14.76
C SER A 150 3.60 -13.59 -13.89
N ALA A 151 3.09 -13.86 -12.69
CA ALA A 151 2.70 -12.82 -11.74
C ALA A 151 3.93 -12.07 -11.20
N ILE A 152 5.01 -12.78 -10.90
CA ILE A 152 6.30 -12.18 -10.51
C ILE A 152 6.87 -11.32 -11.63
N GLN A 153 6.82 -11.80 -12.88
CA GLN A 153 7.30 -11.03 -14.02
C GLN A 153 6.52 -9.72 -14.19
N LEU A 154 5.19 -9.78 -14.07
CA LEU A 154 4.35 -8.59 -14.11
C LEU A 154 4.67 -7.64 -12.95
N TRP A 155 4.84 -8.16 -11.73
CA TRP A 155 5.22 -7.37 -10.56
C TRP A 155 6.54 -6.64 -10.77
N LEU A 156 7.58 -7.35 -11.19
CA LEU A 156 8.90 -6.78 -11.49
C LEU A 156 8.84 -5.71 -12.58
N SER A 157 8.03 -5.91 -13.63
CA SER A 157 7.88 -4.92 -14.71
C SER A 157 7.23 -3.61 -14.25
N SER A 158 6.43 -3.67 -13.18
CA SER A 158 5.75 -2.50 -12.58
C SER A 158 6.50 -1.90 -11.40
N THR A 159 7.58 -2.53 -10.92
CA THR A 159 8.31 -2.10 -9.73
C THR A 159 9.57 -1.33 -10.13
N GLN A 160 9.78 -0.17 -9.52
CA GLN A 160 10.95 0.66 -9.74
C GLN A 160 11.67 0.91 -8.42
N TRP A 161 13.00 0.81 -8.45
CA TRP A 161 13.85 1.11 -7.30
C TRP A 161 14.53 2.45 -7.53
N SER A 162 14.17 3.44 -6.69
CA SER A 162 14.80 4.75 -6.73
C SER A 162 16.24 4.68 -6.24
N GLN A 163 17.12 5.41 -6.91
CA GLN A 163 18.51 5.66 -6.47
C GLN A 163 18.69 7.09 -5.94
N LYS A 164 17.57 7.74 -5.64
CA LYS A 164 17.47 9.12 -5.16
C LYS A 164 16.63 9.14 -3.90
N SER A 165 16.96 10.05 -2.99
CA SER A 165 16.13 10.36 -1.84
C SER A 165 14.73 10.80 -2.30
N VAL A 166 13.74 10.54 -1.43
CA VAL A 166 12.40 11.09 -1.57
C VAL A 166 12.46 12.62 -1.61
N ASP A 167 11.61 13.26 -2.40
CA ASP A 167 11.59 14.72 -2.49
C ASP A 167 10.74 15.37 -1.39
N HIS A 168 10.96 16.67 -1.18
CA HIS A 168 10.26 17.43 -0.14
C HIS A 168 8.75 17.54 -0.40
N ILE A 169 8.33 17.55 -1.67
CA ILE A 169 6.92 17.66 -2.06
C ILE A 169 6.18 16.42 -1.59
N THR A 170 6.77 15.25 -1.82
CA THR A 170 6.26 13.95 -1.42
C THR A 170 6.11 13.86 0.10
N ILE A 171 7.14 14.24 0.87
CA ILE A 171 7.05 14.25 2.34
C ILE A 171 5.93 15.16 2.83
N ASN A 172 5.81 16.36 2.28
CA ASN A 172 4.73 17.28 2.64
C ASN A 172 3.34 16.73 2.30
N GLN A 173 3.19 16.06 1.14
CA GLN A 173 1.94 15.43 0.75
C GLN A 173 1.56 14.29 1.70
N VAL A 174 2.52 13.43 2.06
CA VAL A 174 2.30 12.34 3.03
C VAL A 174 1.89 12.92 4.38
N GLN A 175 2.63 13.90 4.91
CA GLN A 175 2.28 14.55 6.17
C GLN A 175 0.87 15.13 6.16
N LYS A 176 0.48 15.79 5.06
CA LYS A 176 -0.88 16.34 4.90
C LYS A 176 -1.95 15.26 4.99
N GLU A 177 -1.79 14.14 4.28
CA GLU A 177 -2.77 13.07 4.28
C GLU A 177 -2.85 12.35 5.64
N LEU A 178 -1.70 12.10 6.28
CA LEU A 178 -1.66 11.53 7.63
C LEU A 178 -2.30 12.46 8.67
N PHE A 179 -2.07 13.77 8.56
CA PHE A 179 -2.68 14.77 9.45
C PHE A 179 -4.19 14.85 9.26
N ASN A 180 -4.66 14.89 8.01
CA ASN A 180 -6.10 14.90 7.70
C ASN A 180 -6.82 13.65 8.24
N LEU A 181 -6.13 12.50 8.26
CA LEU A 181 -6.63 11.25 8.82
C LEU A 181 -6.46 11.17 10.35
N GLY A 182 -5.88 12.18 10.99
CA GLY A 182 -5.62 12.20 12.44
C GLY A 182 -4.57 11.20 12.90
N LEU A 183 -3.72 10.68 12.00
CA LEU A 183 -2.64 9.74 12.33
C LEU A 183 -1.40 10.42 12.90
N ILE A 184 -1.26 11.72 12.68
CA ILE A 184 -0.23 12.58 13.28
C ILE A 184 -0.89 13.83 13.85
N ALA A 185 -0.36 14.33 14.97
CA ALA A 185 -0.90 15.50 15.66
C ALA A 185 -0.51 16.83 15.00
N GLU A 186 0.59 16.85 14.26
CA GLU A 186 1.12 18.04 13.59
C GLU A 186 2.00 17.65 12.39
N THR A 187 2.24 18.61 11.50
CA THR A 187 3.25 18.49 10.45
C THR A 187 4.56 19.13 10.90
N ASN A 188 5.68 18.58 10.46
CA ASN A 188 7.02 19.07 10.75
C ASN A 188 7.66 19.73 9.52
N PRO A 189 8.60 20.67 9.72
CA PRO A 189 9.46 21.15 8.65
C PRO A 189 10.13 19.97 7.94
N VAL A 190 10.08 19.98 6.60
CA VAL A 190 10.52 18.85 5.78
C VAL A 190 12.00 18.52 5.96
N ASP A 191 12.83 19.51 6.29
CA ASP A 191 14.26 19.34 6.53
C ASP A 191 14.55 18.46 7.76
N LYS A 192 13.58 18.21 8.65
CA LYS A 192 13.75 17.26 9.77
C LYS A 192 13.79 15.80 9.33
N PHE A 193 13.44 15.48 8.08
CA PHE A 193 13.38 14.11 7.56
C PHE A 193 14.60 13.72 6.72
N PHE A 194 15.59 14.61 6.57
CA PHE A 194 16.81 14.42 5.78
C PHE A 194 18.04 14.73 6.63
#